data_AF-A0A5C7PZR0-F1
#
_entry.id   AF-A0A5C7PZR0-F1
#
_cell.length_a   1.000
_cell.length_b   1.000
_cell.length_c   1.000
_cell.angle_alpha   90.00
_cell.angle_beta   90.00
_cell.angle_gamma   90.00
#
_symmetry.space_group_name_H-M   'P 1'
#
loop_
_entity.id
_entity.type
_entity.pdbx_description
1 polymer ?
#
loop_
_entity_poly.entity_id
_entity_poly.type
_entity_poly.pdbx_seq_one_letter_code
_entity_poly.pdbx_strand_id
1 'polypeptide(L)'
;MTLMVVGVSHRSAPFDVLDRVALDDAEVREVLDTVVGSDHVAEALVLNTCNRIEVYADVDRFHGAVEAISASLAKRSGIPADELSGHLYVHYDERAVHHMFSVAAGLDS
;
A
#
# COMPACT_ATOMS: atom_id res chain seq x y z
N MET A 1 -13.10 -9.39 -7.31
CA MET A 1 -13.32 -7.96 -7.07
C MET A 1 -13.77 -7.75 -5.63
N THR A 2 -12.79 -7.41 -4.81
CA THR A 2 -12.91 -7.13 -3.37
C THR A 2 -11.87 -6.06 -3.04
N LEU A 3 -12.23 -5.11 -2.20
CA LEU A 3 -11.32 -4.04 -1.80
C LEU A 3 -10.20 -4.58 -0.89
N MET A 4 -8.97 -4.18 -1.17
CA MET A 4 -7.79 -4.44 -0.36
C MET A 4 -7.06 -3.13 -0.10
N VAL A 5 -6.36 -3.04 1.04
CA VAL A 5 -5.30 -2.07 1.25
C VAL A 5 -4.04 -2.76 1.74
N VAL A 6 -2.91 -2.42 1.14
CA VAL A 6 -1.57 -2.74 1.64
C VAL A 6 -0.90 -1.42 1.95
N GLY A 7 -0.35 -1.28 3.15
CA GLY A 7 0.25 -0.01 3.54
C GLY A 7 1.26 -0.12 4.65
N VAL A 8 1.96 1.00 4.86
CA VAL A 8 2.88 1.26 5.95
C VAL A 8 2.47 2.57 6.62
N SER A 9 2.61 2.66 7.94
CA SER A 9 2.28 3.86 8.71
C SER A 9 3.30 4.12 9.81
N HIS A 10 3.22 5.30 10.43
CA HIS A 10 4.08 5.67 11.56
C HIS A 10 3.91 4.75 12.79
N ARG A 11 2.84 3.94 12.82
CA ARG A 11 2.61 2.94 13.87
C ARG A 11 3.25 1.59 13.54
N SER A 12 3.37 1.25 12.26
CA SER A 12 3.88 -0.05 11.81
C SER A 12 5.37 -0.02 11.44
N ALA A 13 5.92 1.17 11.17
CA ALA A 13 7.30 1.36 10.76
C ALA A 13 7.99 2.49 11.52
N PRO A 14 9.30 2.38 11.77
CA PRO A 14 10.10 3.51 12.18
C PRO A 14 10.19 4.56 11.06
N PHE A 15 10.57 5.78 11.43
CA PHE A 15 10.58 6.92 10.51
C PHE A 15 11.48 6.73 9.29
N ASP A 16 12.64 6.09 9.45
CA ASP A 16 13.57 5.81 8.36
C ASP A 16 12.99 4.87 7.29
N VAL A 17 12.16 3.91 7.69
CA VAL A 17 11.41 3.07 6.74
C VAL A 17 10.32 3.89 6.06
N LEU A 18 9.56 4.71 6.79
CA LEU A 18 8.52 5.57 6.20
C LEU A 18 9.08 6.56 5.17
N ASP A 19 10.17 7.24 5.52
CA ASP A 19 10.85 8.22 4.67
C ASP A 19 11.33 7.56 3.36
N ARG A 20 11.85 6.33 3.47
CA ARG A 20 12.25 5.52 2.30
C ARG A 20 11.09 4.96 1.50
N VAL A 21 9.88 4.86 2.03
CA VAL A 21 8.71 4.39 1.27
C VAL A 21 7.89 5.56 0.71
N ALA A 22 8.07 6.78 1.23
CA ALA A 22 7.44 7.99 0.73
C ALA A 22 7.69 8.18 -0.78
N LEU A 23 6.63 8.54 -1.50
CA LEU A 23 6.62 8.65 -2.95
C LEU A 23 6.54 10.12 -3.38
N ASP A 24 7.15 10.47 -4.49
CA ASP A 24 6.79 11.67 -5.25
C ASP A 24 5.70 11.38 -6.30
N ASP A 25 5.24 12.42 -7.01
CA ASP A 25 4.17 12.28 -8.01
C ASP A 25 4.54 11.35 -9.19
N ALA A 26 5.83 11.26 -9.56
CA ALA A 26 6.27 10.38 -10.64
C ALA A 26 6.31 8.93 -10.14
N GLU A 27 6.79 8.72 -8.93
CA GLU A 27 6.86 7.40 -8.29
C GLU A 27 5.47 6.84 -7.97
N VAL A 28 4.51 7.68 -7.56
CA VAL A 28 3.10 7.27 -7.42
C VAL A 28 2.56 6.70 -8.73
N ARG A 29 2.88 7.35 -9.87
CA ARG A 29 2.45 6.86 -11.20
C ARG A 29 3.13 5.53 -11.54
N GLU A 30 4.44 5.38 -11.30
CA GLU A 30 5.13 4.11 -11.54
C GLU A 30 4.53 2.97 -10.71
N VAL A 31 4.23 3.24 -9.44
CA VAL A 31 3.60 2.25 -8.55
C VAL A 31 2.22 1.85 -9.08
N LEU A 32 1.37 2.82 -9.46
CA LEU A 32 0.04 2.58 -10.01
C LEU A 32 0.10 1.79 -11.33
N ASP A 33 0.97 2.18 -12.27
CA ASP A 33 1.13 1.52 -13.56
C ASP A 33 1.58 0.06 -13.38
N THR A 34 2.51 -0.18 -12.44
CA THR A 34 2.99 -1.53 -12.12
C THR A 34 1.89 -2.39 -11.49
N VAL A 35 1.14 -1.82 -10.54
CA VAL A 35 0.10 -2.54 -9.78
C VAL A 35 -1.08 -2.87 -10.66
N VAL A 36 -1.62 -1.90 -11.40
CA VAL A 36 -2.75 -2.09 -12.33
C VAL A 36 -2.35 -2.92 -13.56
N GLY A 37 -1.06 -2.92 -13.93
CA GLY A 37 -0.53 -3.81 -14.95
C GLY A 37 -0.47 -5.29 -14.56
N SER A 38 -0.75 -5.65 -13.30
CA SER A 38 -0.79 -7.05 -12.84
C SER A 38 -2.13 -7.72 -13.16
N ASP A 39 -2.12 -9.03 -13.42
CA ASP A 39 -3.33 -9.83 -13.67
C ASP A 39 -4.25 -10.01 -12.44
N HIS A 40 -3.96 -9.30 -11.34
CA HIS A 40 -4.61 -9.50 -10.03
C HIS A 40 -5.34 -8.27 -9.50
N VAL A 41 -5.13 -7.11 -10.14
CA VAL A 41 -5.64 -5.81 -9.71
C VAL A 41 -6.37 -5.14 -10.86
N ALA A 42 -7.64 -4.81 -10.65
CA ALA A 42 -8.45 -4.13 -11.66
C ALA A 42 -8.26 -2.61 -11.61
N GLU A 43 -8.21 -2.05 -10.39
CA GLU A 43 -8.08 -0.62 -10.12
C GLU A 43 -7.24 -0.40 -8.87
N ALA A 44 -6.54 0.73 -8.80
CA ALA A 44 -5.73 1.09 -7.63
C ALA A 44 -5.73 2.59 -7.35
N LEU A 45 -5.55 2.94 -6.09
CA LEU A 45 -5.38 4.30 -5.57
C LEU A 45 -4.22 4.30 -4.57
N VAL A 46 -3.35 5.31 -4.66
CA VAL A 46 -2.29 5.54 -3.66
C VAL A 46 -2.68 6.70 -2.75
N LEU A 47 -2.71 6.45 -1.45
CA LEU A 47 -2.75 7.48 -0.40
C LEU A 47 -1.32 7.65 0.14
N ASN A 48 -0.70 8.78 -0.20
CA ASN A 48 0.68 9.10 0.18
C ASN A 48 0.68 10.38 1.02
N THR A 49 1.03 10.25 2.29
CA THR A 49 1.05 11.34 3.28
C THR A 49 2.32 11.26 4.11
N CYS A 50 2.55 12.22 5.00
CA CYS A 50 3.67 12.15 5.93
C CYS A 50 3.56 11.01 6.96
N ASN A 51 2.36 10.50 7.25
CA ASN A 51 2.13 9.50 8.30
C ASN A 51 1.96 8.08 7.78
N ARG A 52 1.74 7.92 6.47
CA ARG A 52 1.42 6.64 5.84
C ARG A 52 1.56 6.69 4.32
N ILE A 53 1.90 5.54 3.76
CA ILE A 53 1.74 5.19 2.34
C ILE A 53 0.84 3.97 2.28
N GLU A 54 -0.30 4.09 1.61
CA GLU A 54 -1.29 3.03 1.45
C GLU A 54 -1.66 2.89 -0.03
N VAL A 55 -1.72 1.65 -0.52
CA VAL A 55 -2.23 1.31 -1.84
C VAL A 55 -3.54 0.57 -1.66
N TYR A 56 -4.63 1.24 -2.01
CA TYR A 56 -5.97 0.65 -2.08
C TYR A 56 -6.15 0.05 -3.46
N ALA A 57 -6.70 -1.16 -3.55
CA ALA A 57 -6.88 -1.85 -4.82
C ALA A 57 -8.17 -2.68 -4.83
N ASP A 58 -8.86 -2.70 -5.98
CA ASP A 58 -9.86 -3.72 -6.27
C ASP A 58 -9.17 -4.94 -6.86
N VAL A 59 -9.27 -6.08 -6.18
CA VAL A 59 -8.47 -7.26 -6.48
C VAL A 59 -9.33 -8.50 -6.74
N ASP A 60 -8.84 -9.36 -7.64
CA ASP A 60 -9.45 -10.67 -7.92
C ASP A 60 -8.77 -11.81 -7.16
N ARG A 61 -7.48 -11.65 -6.86
CA ARG A 61 -6.66 -12.65 -6.17
C ARG A 61 -5.88 -12.00 -5.04
N PHE A 62 -6.19 -12.39 -3.81
CA PHE A 62 -5.57 -11.85 -2.60
C PHE A 62 -4.03 -11.90 -2.65
N HIS A 63 -3.44 -13.09 -2.75
CA HIS A 63 -1.99 -13.26 -2.63
C HIS A 63 -1.22 -12.56 -3.76
N GLY A 64 -1.70 -12.69 -4.99
CA GLY A 64 -1.06 -12.06 -6.15
C GLY A 64 -1.09 -10.54 -6.10
N ALA A 65 -2.18 -9.94 -5.62
CA ALA A 65 -2.25 -8.49 -5.45
C ALA A 65 -1.36 -7.98 -4.31
N VAL A 66 -1.32 -8.69 -3.16
CA VAL A 66 -0.40 -8.35 -2.06
C VAL A 66 1.04 -8.39 -2.54
N GLU A 67 1.42 -9.42 -3.30
CA GLU A 67 2.78 -9.55 -3.86
C GLU A 67 3.09 -8.42 -4.84
N ALA A 68 2.20 -8.13 -5.79
CA ALA A 68 2.40 -7.05 -6.77
C ALA A 68 2.60 -5.69 -6.08
N ILE A 69 1.76 -5.36 -5.10
CA ILE A 69 1.85 -4.10 -4.36
C ILE A 69 3.11 -4.06 -3.49
N SER A 70 3.37 -5.10 -2.71
CA SER A 70 4.52 -5.15 -1.79
C SER A 70 5.85 -5.09 -2.55
N ALA A 71 5.95 -5.80 -3.69
CA ALA A 71 7.13 -5.78 -4.55
C ALA A 71 7.33 -4.41 -5.20
N SER A 72 6.25 -3.73 -5.61
CA SER A 72 6.32 -2.37 -6.17
C SER A 72 6.86 -1.37 -5.15
N LEU A 73 6.35 -1.41 -3.91
CA LEU A 73 6.83 -0.55 -2.82
C LEU A 73 8.27 -0.88 -2.40
N ALA A 74 8.64 -2.17 -2.35
CA ALA A 74 10.00 -2.61 -2.05
C ALA A 74 11.00 -2.14 -3.12
N LYS A 75 10.66 -2.33 -4.40
CA LYS A 75 11.46 -1.88 -5.54
C LYS A 75 11.69 -0.37 -5.48
N ARG A 76 10.64 0.42 -5.25
CA ARG A 76 10.75 1.88 -5.15
C ARG A 76 11.64 2.29 -3.99
N SER A 77 11.38 1.74 -2.79
CA SER A 77 12.05 2.16 -1.56
C SER A 77 13.51 1.69 -1.45
N GLY A 78 13.89 0.72 -2.29
CA GLY A 78 15.15 -0.01 -2.19
C GLY A 78 15.27 -0.83 -0.91
N ILE A 79 14.18 -1.04 -0.17
CA ILE A 79 14.13 -1.90 1.00
C ILE A 79 13.91 -3.33 0.50
N PRO A 80 14.69 -4.33 0.95
CA PRO A 80 14.42 -5.73 0.65
C PRO A 80 12.97 -6.11 0.95
N ALA A 81 12.33 -6.87 0.06
CA ALA A 81 10.90 -7.17 0.19
C ALA A 81 10.56 -7.95 1.49
N ASP A 82 11.47 -8.81 1.94
CA ASP A 82 11.36 -9.54 3.20
C ASP A 82 11.42 -8.59 4.41
N GLU A 83 12.32 -7.61 4.39
CA GLU A 83 12.41 -6.58 5.42
C GLU A 83 11.15 -5.69 5.42
N LEU A 84 10.74 -5.17 4.27
CA LEU A 84 9.56 -4.31 4.16
C LEU A 84 8.29 -5.03 4.60
N SER A 85 8.17 -6.34 4.31
CA SER A 85 6.99 -7.13 4.68
C SER A 85 6.70 -7.14 6.18
N GLY A 86 7.72 -6.99 7.03
CA GLY A 86 7.55 -6.89 8.49
C GLY A 86 6.88 -5.59 8.96
N HIS A 87 6.83 -4.58 8.10
CA HIS A 87 6.25 -3.26 8.38
C HIS A 87 4.91 -3.02 7.67
N LEU A 88 4.59 -3.83 6.67
CA LEU A 88 3.34 -3.74 5.92
C LEU A 88 2.19 -4.32 6.73
N TYR A 89 1.05 -3.64 6.70
CA TYR A 89 -0.24 -4.21 7.08
C TYR A 89 -1.10 -4.42 5.84
N VAL A 90 -2.00 -5.40 5.95
CA VAL A 90 -2.98 -5.71 4.92
C VAL A 90 -4.38 -5.77 5.54
N HIS A 91 -5.31 -5.03 4.96
CA HIS A 91 -6.73 -5.19 5.23
C HIS A 91 -7.47 -5.59 3.97
N TYR A 92 -8.50 -6.42 4.13
CA TYR A 92 -9.25 -7.01 3.03
C TYR A 92 -10.74 -6.93 3.30
N ASP A 93 -11.49 -6.72 2.23
CA ASP A 93 -12.94 -6.64 2.21
C ASP A 93 -13.46 -5.59 3.22
N GLU A 94 -14.40 -5.95 4.09
CA GLU A 94 -14.97 -5.05 5.10
C GLU A 94 -13.91 -4.35 5.96
N ARG A 95 -12.78 -5.00 6.26
CA ARG A 95 -11.71 -4.37 7.05
C ARG A 95 -11.01 -3.26 6.29
N ALA A 96 -10.85 -3.39 4.96
CA ALA A 96 -10.27 -2.35 4.14
C ALA A 96 -11.18 -1.11 4.10
N VAL A 97 -12.50 -1.33 3.98
CA VAL A 97 -13.50 -0.25 4.01
C VAL A 97 -13.51 0.46 5.37
N HIS A 98 -13.53 -0.31 6.47
CA HIS A 98 -13.51 0.25 7.82
C HIS A 98 -12.24 1.07 8.06
N HIS A 99 -11.07 0.56 7.66
CA HIS A 99 -9.79 1.24 7.77
C HIS A 99 -9.81 2.57 7.00
N MET A 100 -10.23 2.54 5.74
CA MET A 100 -10.32 3.73 4.89
C MET A 100 -11.16 4.84 5.53
N PHE A 101 -12.34 4.51 6.08
CA PHE A 101 -13.16 5.49 6.77
C PHE A 101 -12.56 5.97 8.09
N SER A 102 -11.85 5.11 8.82
CA SER A 102 -11.15 5.49 10.06
C SER A 102 -10.02 6.48 9.78
N VAL A 103 -9.25 6.25 8.71
CA VAL A 103 -8.20 7.17 8.25
C VAL A 103 -8.82 8.48 7.76
N ALA A 104 -9.84 8.42 6.89
CA ALA A 104 -10.49 9.62 6.35
C ALA A 104 -11.17 10.48 7.43
N ALA A 105 -11.71 9.86 8.48
CA ALA A 105 -12.29 10.55 9.63
C ALA A 105 -11.24 11.04 10.66
N GLY A 106 -9.95 10.75 10.44
CA GLY A 106 -8.85 11.13 11.35
C GLY A 106 -8.77 10.30 12.63
N LEU A 107 -9.55 9.22 12.75
CA LEU A 107 -9.53 8.30 13.89
C LEU A 107 -8.26 7.44 13.93
N ASP A 108 -7.67 7.20 12.77
CA ASP A 108 -6.34 6.61 12.62
C ASP A 108 -5.40 7.58 11.88
N SER A 109 -5.00 8.64 12.60
CA SER A 109 -3.96 9.59 12.19
C SER A 109 -2.57 9.04 12.45
#